data_AF-A0AAU0W7K0-F1
#
_entry.id   AF-A0AAU0W7K0-F1
#
_cell.length_a   1.000
_cell.length_b   1.000
_cell.length_c   1.000
_cell.angle_alpha   90.00
_cell.angle_beta   90.00
_cell.angle_gamma   90.00
#
_symmetry.space_group_name_H-M   'P 1'
#
loop_
_entity.id
_entity.type
_entity.pdbx_description
1 polymer ?
#
loop_
_entity_poly.entity_id
_entity_poly.type
_entity_poly.pdbx_seq_one_letter_code
_entity_poly.pdbx_strand_id
1 'polypeptide(L)'
;MKRTEPEFWVLEYITITKDPRTGLVVAIGGTEKAAYILQRTGGFLSAPGPSGDYHRLPHGLPVEHQRLKATAASHALLAAGHSVHLDPALNALVTPDSEHNAALRFLTQLAERASAAKTSSAVAEVLTEIAAPVNGLLPLTREVVVRAWIAASALQGAASGEEPEPLARLRDTANSMSQAACVILHARNHAARASQPAALTPPPSSAHPSAFRHR
;
A
#
# COMPACT_ATOMS: atom_id res chain seq x y z
N MET A 1 -3.21 40.83 -23.83
CA MET A 1 -2.45 40.62 -22.57
C MET A 1 -1.65 39.33 -22.74
N LYS A 2 -0.33 39.43 -22.88
CA LYS A 2 0.53 38.23 -22.96
C LYS A 2 0.65 37.67 -21.54
N ARG A 3 0.13 36.46 -21.30
CA ARG A 3 0.40 35.72 -20.06
C ARG A 3 1.87 35.34 -20.10
N THR A 4 2.71 36.04 -19.33
CA THR A 4 4.10 35.65 -19.12
C THR A 4 4.08 34.26 -18.46
N GLU A 5 4.69 33.29 -19.11
CA GLU A 5 4.93 31.97 -18.52
C GLU A 5 5.81 32.17 -17.27
N PRO A 6 5.47 31.59 -16.11
CA PRO A 6 6.27 31.77 -14.92
C PRO A 6 7.68 31.21 -15.16
N GLU A 7 8.71 32.03 -14.91
CA GLU A 7 10.09 31.55 -14.87
C GLU A 7 10.21 30.55 -13.72
N PHE A 8 10.34 29.27 -14.07
CA PHE A 8 10.75 28.24 -13.12
C PHE A 8 12.26 28.35 -12.96
N TRP A 9 12.69 28.75 -11.78
CA TRP A 9 14.10 28.72 -11.38
C TRP A 9 14.49 27.26 -11.19
N VAL A 10 14.90 26.62 -12.29
CA VAL A 10 15.53 25.31 -12.24
C VAL A 10 16.85 25.49 -11.47
N LEU A 11 17.02 24.74 -10.37
CA LEU A 11 18.27 24.44 -9.64
C LEU A 11 18.46 24.99 -8.21
N GLU A 12 17.47 24.83 -7.33
CA GLU A 12 17.79 24.60 -5.91
C GLU A 12 16.99 23.41 -5.40
N TYR A 13 17.58 22.23 -5.55
CA TYR A 13 17.04 20.99 -5.04
C TYR A 13 17.55 20.75 -3.62
N ILE A 14 16.62 20.69 -2.67
CA ILE A 14 16.93 20.46 -1.27
C ILE A 14 16.61 19.01 -0.95
N THR A 15 17.58 18.28 -0.42
CA THR A 15 17.38 16.89 -0.02
C THR A 15 17.31 16.80 1.50
N ILE A 16 16.17 16.39 2.03
CA ILE A 16 15.98 16.05 3.44
C ILE A 16 15.98 14.52 3.56
N THR A 17 17.01 13.97 4.19
CA THR A 17 17.23 12.52 4.29
C THR A 17 17.76 12.12 5.65
N LYS A 18 17.63 10.84 6.00
CA LYS A 18 18.22 10.27 7.20
C LYS A 18 19.55 9.62 6.86
N ASP A 19 20.63 10.06 7.48
CA ASP A 19 21.94 9.41 7.36
C ASP A 19 21.86 8.01 7.99
N PRO A 20 22.08 6.93 7.21
CA PRO A 20 21.97 5.57 7.72
C PRO A 20 23.06 5.22 8.74
N ARG A 21 24.20 5.93 8.74
CA ARG A 21 25.32 5.65 9.65
C ARG A 21 25.12 6.25 11.03
N THR A 22 24.57 7.46 11.09
CA THR A 22 24.41 8.23 12.34
C THR A 22 22.97 8.30 12.82
N GLY A 23 22.00 7.95 11.96
CA GLY A 23 20.58 8.10 12.22
C GLY A 23 20.10 9.56 12.23
N LEU A 24 20.95 10.51 11.83
CA LEU A 24 20.63 11.94 11.83
C LEU A 24 19.83 12.33 10.59
N VAL A 25 18.83 13.18 10.79
CA VAL A 25 18.13 13.82 9.68
C VAL A 25 18.92 15.04 9.25
N VAL A 26 19.33 15.05 7.99
CA VAL A 26 20.11 16.11 7.36
C VAL A 26 19.34 16.71 6.18
N ALA A 27 19.50 18.01 5.99
CA ALA A 27 19.04 18.75 4.83
C ALA A 27 20.27 19.31 4.11
N ILE A 28 20.40 18.97 2.83
CA ILE A 28 21.55 19.30 1.98
C ILE A 28 21.05 20.08 0.76
N GLY A 29 21.77 21.15 0.41
CA GLY A 29 21.44 22.04 -0.70
C GLY A 29 20.50 23.19 -0.32
N GLY A 30 20.23 24.05 -1.30
CA GLY A 30 19.40 25.25 -1.15
C GLY A 30 20.19 26.52 -0.77
N THR A 31 19.49 27.65 -0.82
CA THR A 31 19.98 28.98 -0.44
C THR A 31 19.92 29.28 1.06
N GLU A 32 20.51 30.41 1.47
CA GLU A 32 20.29 31.01 2.78
C GLU A 32 18.81 31.18 3.14
N LYS A 33 17.95 31.44 2.15
CA LYS A 33 16.50 31.51 2.35
C LYS A 33 15.92 30.15 2.75
N ALA A 34 16.37 29.08 2.11
CA ALA A 34 16.00 27.72 2.48
C ALA A 34 16.54 27.34 3.86
N ALA A 35 17.79 27.72 4.18
CA ALA A 35 18.39 27.56 5.51
C ALA A 35 17.52 28.20 6.61
N TYR A 36 17.04 29.43 6.37
CA TYR A 36 16.14 30.12 7.29
C TYR A 36 14.83 29.37 7.51
N ILE A 37 14.22 28.84 6.43
CA ILE A 37 12.98 28.06 6.51
C ILE A 37 13.20 26.75 7.29
N LEU A 38 14.31 26.05 7.02
CA LEU A 38 14.71 24.82 7.71
C LEU A 38 14.89 25.05 9.22
N GLN A 39 15.52 26.14 9.62
CA GLN A 39 15.71 26.50 11.02
C GLN A 39 14.39 26.89 11.69
N ARG A 40 13.58 27.75 11.04
CA ARG A 40 12.37 28.31 11.64
C ARG A 40 11.24 27.30 11.76
N THR A 41 11.01 26.49 10.73
CA THR A 41 9.86 25.57 10.69
C THR A 41 10.25 24.15 11.10
N GLY A 42 11.41 23.68 10.65
CA GLY A 42 11.90 22.34 10.94
C GLY A 42 12.74 22.24 12.22
N GLY A 43 13.22 23.35 12.78
CA GLY A 43 14.16 23.32 13.90
C GLY A 43 15.50 22.66 13.55
N PHE A 44 15.91 22.74 12.28
CA PHE A 44 17.23 22.30 11.86
C PHE A 44 18.30 23.27 12.38
N LEU A 45 19.50 22.75 12.61
CA LEU A 45 20.67 23.48 13.06
C LEU A 45 21.71 23.48 11.94
N SER A 46 22.39 24.61 11.72
CA SER A 46 23.54 24.67 10.81
C SER A 46 24.73 23.89 11.35
N ALA A 47 25.47 23.29 10.44
CA ALA A 47 26.53 22.34 10.69
C ALA A 47 27.68 22.57 9.72
N PRO A 48 28.93 22.74 10.17
CA PRO A 48 30.04 22.82 9.24
C PRO A 48 30.23 21.46 8.56
N GLY A 49 30.28 21.46 7.23
CA GLY A 49 30.48 20.27 6.40
C GLY A 49 31.64 20.41 5.42
N PRO A 50 32.18 19.29 4.90
CA PRO A 50 33.32 19.31 3.98
C PRO A 50 33.01 19.96 2.62
N SER A 51 31.73 20.05 2.24
CA SER A 51 31.27 20.66 0.98
C SER A 51 30.48 21.95 1.20
N GLY A 52 30.64 22.58 2.37
CA GLY A 52 29.84 23.71 2.82
C GLY A 52 28.95 23.37 4.02
N ASP A 53 28.32 24.40 4.58
CA ASP A 53 27.38 24.23 5.69
C ASP A 53 26.19 23.38 5.26
N TYR A 54 25.83 22.41 6.10
CA TYR A 54 24.60 21.63 5.96
C TYR A 54 23.70 21.87 7.16
N HIS A 55 22.44 21.45 7.05
CA HIS A 55 21.48 21.58 8.13
C HIS A 55 21.13 20.20 8.68
N ARG A 56 20.97 20.07 9.99
CA ARG A 56 20.58 18.80 10.62
C ARG A 56 19.61 19.00 11.78
N LEU A 57 18.75 18.02 12.04
CA LEU A 57 17.99 18.02 13.28
C LEU A 57 18.90 17.75 14.50
N PRO A 58 18.48 18.17 15.71
CA PRO A 58 19.20 17.88 16.94
C PRO A 58 19.39 16.38 17.17
N HIS A 59 20.51 16.03 17.82
CA HIS A 59 20.78 14.66 18.27
C HIS A 59 19.75 14.23 19.33
N GLY A 60 19.46 12.93 19.38
CA GLY A 60 18.59 12.34 20.41
C GLY A 60 17.10 12.68 20.27
N LEU A 61 16.69 13.32 19.18
CA LEU A 61 15.28 13.60 18.93
C LEU A 61 14.52 12.28 18.66
N PRO A 62 13.35 12.04 19.28
CA PRO A 62 12.53 10.86 18.99
C PRO A 62 12.18 10.76 17.50
N VAL A 63 12.08 9.54 16.96
CA VAL A 63 11.85 9.29 15.53
C VAL A 63 10.59 10.01 15.03
N GLU A 64 9.48 9.93 15.77
CA GLU A 64 8.24 10.62 15.39
C GLU A 64 8.39 12.14 15.34
N HIS A 65 9.16 12.74 16.26
CA HIS A 65 9.48 14.17 16.20
C HIS A 65 10.40 14.51 15.04
N GLN A 66 11.33 13.62 14.66
CA GLN A 66 12.16 13.81 13.46
C GLN A 66 11.29 13.85 12.21
N ARG A 67 10.34 12.92 12.08
CA ARG A 67 9.41 12.82 10.95
C ARG A 67 8.53 14.07 10.84
N LEU A 68 7.88 14.46 11.95
CA LEU A 68 7.02 15.64 11.96
C LEU A 68 7.76 16.91 11.55
N LYS A 69 8.97 17.11 12.09
CA LYS A 69 9.81 18.28 11.77
C LYS A 69 10.31 18.26 10.33
N ALA A 70 10.74 17.11 9.84
CA ALA A 70 11.21 16.95 8.46
C ALA A 70 10.08 17.19 7.44
N THR A 71 8.88 16.65 7.70
CA THR A 71 7.67 16.90 6.89
C THR A 71 7.27 18.37 6.91
N ALA A 72 7.20 19.00 8.08
CA ALA A 72 6.83 20.40 8.19
C ALA A 72 7.82 21.30 7.45
N ALA A 73 9.12 21.01 7.56
CA ALA A 73 10.17 21.72 6.84
C ALA A 73 10.04 21.54 5.33
N SER A 74 9.82 20.31 4.85
CA SER A 74 9.61 20.01 3.44
C SER A 74 8.42 20.78 2.87
N HIS A 75 7.29 20.77 3.57
CA HIS A 75 6.09 21.51 3.17
C HIS A 75 6.34 23.03 3.11
N ALA A 76 7.04 23.60 4.09
CA ALA A 76 7.34 25.03 4.09
C ALA A 76 8.29 25.44 2.95
N LEU A 77 9.27 24.58 2.63
CA LEU A 77 10.18 24.80 1.50
C LEU A 77 9.45 24.70 0.16
N LEU A 78 8.59 23.68 -0.02
CA LEU A 78 7.74 23.56 -1.21
C LEU A 78 6.82 24.77 -1.37
N ALA A 79 6.19 25.22 -0.28
CA ALA A 79 5.33 26.41 -0.29
C ALA A 79 6.09 27.70 -0.63
N ALA A 80 7.38 27.77 -0.31
CA ALA A 80 8.26 28.88 -0.66
C ALA A 80 8.81 28.79 -2.10
N GLY A 81 8.44 27.76 -2.87
CA GLY A 81 8.82 27.57 -4.26
C GLY A 81 10.11 26.76 -4.48
N HIS A 82 10.66 26.14 -3.44
CA HIS A 82 11.83 25.26 -3.58
C HIS A 82 11.43 23.86 -4.04
N SER A 83 12.32 23.19 -4.78
CA SER A 83 12.17 21.76 -5.08
C SER A 83 12.76 20.93 -3.95
N VAL A 84 11.97 20.06 -3.34
CA VAL A 84 12.38 19.31 -2.15
C VAL A 84 12.22 17.82 -2.34
N HIS A 85 13.27 17.07 -2.03
CA HIS A 85 13.18 15.64 -1.75
C HIS A 85 13.01 15.43 -0.26
N LEU A 86 11.95 14.74 0.13
CA LEU A 86 11.81 14.20 1.47
C LEU A 86 11.92 12.69 1.39
N ASP A 87 12.88 12.11 2.12
CA ASP A 87 12.96 10.67 2.33
C ASP A 87 11.59 10.14 2.82
N PRO A 88 10.98 9.16 2.14
CA PRO A 88 9.67 8.62 2.51
C PRO A 88 9.58 8.14 3.96
N ALA A 89 10.68 7.63 4.54
CA ALA A 89 10.72 7.21 5.94
C ALA A 89 10.53 8.39 6.91
N LEU A 90 10.84 9.60 6.48
CA LEU A 90 10.67 10.84 7.22
C LEU A 90 9.29 11.48 7.02
N ASN A 91 8.48 11.00 6.07
CA ASN A 91 7.18 11.58 5.82
C ASN A 91 6.17 11.20 6.92
N ALA A 92 5.83 12.16 7.79
CA ALA A 92 4.81 12.01 8.83
C ALA A 92 3.37 12.04 8.32
N LEU A 93 3.11 12.48 7.08
CA LEU A 93 1.78 12.35 6.47
C LEU A 93 1.47 10.92 6.04
N VAL A 94 2.51 10.08 5.92
CA VAL A 94 2.41 8.64 5.72
C VAL A 94 2.67 7.98 7.07
N THR A 95 1.68 7.98 7.98
CA THR A 95 1.83 7.19 9.22
C THR A 95 1.54 5.72 8.91
N PRO A 96 2.46 4.78 9.18
CA PRO A 96 2.19 3.33 9.05
C PRO A 96 0.94 2.91 9.84
N ASP A 97 0.71 3.56 10.98
CA ASP A 97 -0.49 3.35 11.80
C ASP A 97 -1.77 3.83 11.12
N SER A 98 -1.74 4.84 10.25
CA SER A 98 -2.95 5.26 9.52
C SER A 98 -3.38 4.23 8.47
N GLU A 99 -2.43 3.60 7.78
CA GLU A 99 -2.69 2.55 6.81
C GLU A 99 -3.14 1.27 7.51
N HIS A 100 -2.48 0.88 8.61
CA HIS A 100 -2.91 -0.23 9.44
C HIS A 100 -4.33 -0.02 9.99
N ASN A 101 -4.62 1.15 10.56
CA ASN A 101 -5.95 1.48 11.06
C ASN A 101 -7.00 1.60 9.94
N ALA A 102 -6.61 2.02 8.73
CA ALA A 102 -7.49 2.00 7.57
C ALA A 102 -7.83 0.56 7.14
N ALA A 103 -6.84 -0.34 7.13
CA ALA A 103 -7.04 -1.75 6.85
C ALA A 103 -7.94 -2.43 7.88
N LEU A 104 -7.74 -2.15 9.19
CA LEU A 104 -8.61 -2.67 10.25
C LEU A 104 -10.05 -2.18 10.10
N ARG A 105 -10.26 -0.89 9.83
CA ARG A 105 -11.60 -0.34 9.57
C ARG A 105 -12.26 -0.96 8.35
N PHE A 106 -11.49 -1.20 7.28
CA PHE A 106 -11.98 -1.89 6.09
C PHE A 106 -12.45 -3.31 6.41
N LEU A 107 -11.69 -4.07 7.21
CA LEU A 107 -12.08 -5.41 7.65
C LEU A 107 -13.36 -5.38 8.49
N THR A 108 -13.50 -4.43 9.42
CA THR A 108 -14.74 -4.24 10.18
C THR A 108 -15.92 -3.93 9.26
N GLN A 109 -15.75 -3.01 8.31
CA GLN A 109 -16.80 -2.68 7.35
C GLN A 109 -17.18 -3.86 6.46
N LEU A 110 -16.22 -4.70 6.09
CA LEU A 110 -16.46 -5.89 5.28
C LEU A 110 -17.27 -6.94 6.07
N ALA A 111 -16.97 -7.12 7.36
CA ALA A 111 -17.75 -7.99 8.24
C ALA A 111 -19.19 -7.49 8.41
N GLU A 112 -19.38 -6.18 8.62
CA GLU A 112 -20.72 -5.58 8.70
C GLU A 112 -21.51 -5.74 7.39
N ARG A 113 -20.86 -5.53 6.23
CA ARG A 113 -21.48 -5.78 4.92
C ARG A 113 -21.91 -7.23 4.75
N ALA A 114 -21.10 -8.18 5.21
CA ALA A 114 -21.44 -9.61 5.17
C ALA A 114 -22.67 -9.91 6.03
N SER A 115 -22.72 -9.40 7.26
CA SER A 115 -23.84 -9.57 8.18
C SER A 115 -25.13 -8.89 7.69
N ALA A 116 -25.02 -7.74 7.02
CA ALA A 116 -26.15 -6.98 6.48
C ALA A 116 -26.63 -7.49 5.11
N ALA A 117 -25.93 -8.43 4.48
CA ALA A 117 -26.24 -8.90 3.14
C ALA A 117 -27.60 -9.63 3.10
N LYS A 118 -28.55 -9.06 2.35
CA LYS A 118 -29.90 -9.64 2.16
C LYS A 118 -30.05 -10.42 0.86
N THR A 119 -29.03 -10.39 -0.01
CA THR A 119 -29.06 -11.00 -1.33
C THR A 119 -27.82 -11.84 -1.55
N SER A 120 -27.97 -12.90 -2.36
CA SER A 120 -26.84 -13.75 -2.76
C SER A 120 -25.79 -12.98 -3.55
N SER A 121 -26.19 -11.93 -4.30
CA SER A 121 -25.26 -11.02 -4.98
C SER A 121 -24.40 -10.23 -3.99
N ALA A 122 -24.99 -9.69 -2.93
CA ALA A 122 -24.25 -8.95 -1.90
C ALA A 122 -23.25 -9.85 -1.17
N VAL A 123 -23.63 -11.12 -0.90
CA VAL A 123 -22.69 -12.12 -0.36
C VAL A 123 -21.56 -12.40 -1.35
N ALA A 124 -21.86 -12.54 -2.65
CA ALA A 124 -20.85 -12.78 -3.67
C ALA A 124 -19.84 -11.62 -3.80
N GLU A 125 -20.28 -10.37 -3.63
CA GLU A 125 -19.39 -9.20 -3.61
C GLU A 125 -18.41 -9.26 -2.42
N VAL A 126 -18.90 -9.52 -1.20
CA VAL A 126 -18.03 -9.65 -0.02
C VAL A 126 -17.03 -10.79 -0.19
N LEU A 127 -17.48 -11.96 -0.67
CA LEU A 127 -16.57 -13.09 -0.92
C LEU A 127 -15.56 -12.80 -2.05
N THR A 128 -15.88 -11.87 -2.97
CA THR A 128 -14.94 -11.40 -4.00
C THR A 128 -13.81 -10.59 -3.36
N GLU A 129 -14.12 -9.65 -2.46
CA GLU A 129 -13.10 -8.86 -1.73
C GLU A 129 -12.14 -9.75 -0.93
N ILE A 130 -12.64 -10.87 -0.40
CA ILE A 130 -11.83 -11.79 0.41
C ILE A 130 -10.90 -12.64 -0.47
N ALA A 131 -11.41 -13.22 -1.56
CA ALA A 131 -10.73 -14.29 -2.27
C ALA A 131 -10.35 -13.98 -3.73
N ALA A 132 -10.53 -12.74 -4.20
CA ALA A 132 -10.09 -12.35 -5.54
C ALA A 132 -8.63 -12.74 -5.78
N PRO A 133 -8.28 -13.40 -6.91
CA PRO A 133 -6.96 -14.03 -7.08
C PRO A 133 -5.75 -13.10 -6.94
N VAL A 134 -5.89 -11.82 -7.33
CA VAL A 134 -4.77 -10.86 -7.36
C VAL A 134 -4.84 -9.87 -6.20
N ASN A 135 -6.02 -9.30 -5.95
CA ASN A 135 -6.21 -8.22 -4.96
C ASN A 135 -7.09 -8.64 -3.77
N GLY A 136 -7.37 -9.94 -3.63
CA GLY A 136 -8.16 -10.44 -2.51
C GLY A 136 -7.36 -10.40 -1.21
N LEU A 137 -8.03 -10.11 -0.11
CA LEU A 137 -7.42 -10.03 1.22
C LEU A 137 -6.65 -11.31 1.60
N LEU A 138 -7.21 -12.48 1.32
CA LEU A 138 -6.63 -13.76 1.71
C LEU A 138 -5.38 -14.10 0.87
N PRO A 139 -5.38 -13.97 -0.48
CA PRO A 139 -4.15 -14.06 -1.28
C PRO A 139 -3.06 -13.07 -0.88
N LEU A 140 -3.40 -11.81 -0.57
CA LEU A 140 -2.41 -10.81 -0.12
C LEU A 140 -1.79 -11.18 1.24
N THR A 141 -2.61 -11.64 2.18
CA THR A 141 -2.12 -12.08 3.50
C THR A 141 -1.23 -13.32 3.37
N ARG A 142 -1.58 -14.25 2.47
CA ARG A 142 -0.76 -15.42 2.15
C ARG A 142 0.60 -15.02 1.61
N GLU A 143 0.66 -14.03 0.72
CA GLU A 143 1.93 -13.51 0.19
C GLU A 143 2.83 -12.95 1.30
N VAL A 144 2.26 -12.23 2.28
CA VAL A 144 3.00 -11.74 3.46
C VAL A 144 3.59 -12.91 4.25
N VAL A 145 2.81 -13.96 4.52
CA VAL A 145 3.29 -15.15 5.24
C VAL A 145 4.40 -15.87 4.47
N VAL A 146 4.27 -16.04 3.15
CA VAL A 146 5.30 -16.67 2.31
C VAL A 146 6.60 -15.85 2.33
N ARG A 147 6.51 -14.53 2.20
CA ARG A 147 7.69 -13.65 2.26
C ARG A 147 8.36 -13.68 3.62
N ALA A 148 7.57 -13.69 4.70
CA ALA A 148 8.08 -13.80 6.06
C ALA A 148 8.80 -15.14 6.27
N TRP A 149 8.25 -16.25 5.77
CA TRP A 149 8.91 -17.56 5.80
C TRP A 149 10.22 -17.54 5.02
N ILE A 150 10.24 -17.07 3.77
CA ILE A 150 11.47 -16.98 2.96
C ILE A 150 12.54 -16.14 3.66
N ALA A 151 12.16 -14.99 4.22
CA ALA A 151 13.07 -14.12 4.95
C ALA A 151 13.64 -14.81 6.20
N ALA A 152 12.80 -15.51 6.97
CA ALA A 152 13.23 -16.23 8.17
C ALA A 152 14.12 -17.43 7.83
N SER A 153 13.81 -18.19 6.78
CA SER A 153 14.64 -19.28 6.28
C SER A 153 16.00 -18.79 5.80
N ALA A 154 16.06 -17.64 5.13
CA ALA A 154 17.32 -17.04 4.69
C ALA A 154 18.23 -16.63 5.86
N LEU A 155 17.65 -16.16 6.97
CA LEU A 155 18.40 -15.84 8.19
C LEU A 155 18.92 -17.09 8.91
N GLN A 156 18.24 -18.23 8.78
CA GLN A 156 18.63 -19.49 9.43
C GLN A 156 19.54 -20.38 8.58
N GLY A 157 19.47 -20.30 7.25
CA GLY A 157 20.30 -21.07 6.31
C GLY A 157 21.81 -20.81 6.42
N ALA A 158 22.24 -19.86 7.27
CA ALA A 158 23.64 -19.66 7.65
C ALA A 158 24.06 -20.40 8.93
N ALA A 159 23.13 -21.02 9.68
CA ALA A 159 23.37 -21.48 11.05
C ALA A 159 23.06 -22.97 11.35
N SER A 160 22.24 -23.69 10.57
CA SER A 160 22.07 -25.14 10.77
C SER A 160 21.31 -25.83 9.63
N GLY A 161 21.63 -27.10 9.36
CA GLY A 161 21.15 -27.90 8.22
C GLY A 161 19.78 -28.55 8.36
N GLU A 162 18.98 -28.17 9.36
CA GLU A 162 17.64 -28.71 9.61
C GLU A 162 16.64 -27.54 9.66
N GLU A 163 15.60 -27.57 8.83
CA GLU A 163 14.57 -26.52 8.80
C GLU A 163 13.77 -26.61 10.10
N PRO A 164 13.79 -25.59 10.97
CA PRO A 164 13.15 -25.70 12.27
C PRO A 164 11.63 -25.74 12.14
N GLU A 165 11.01 -26.58 12.96
CA GLU A 165 9.56 -26.87 12.99
C GLU A 165 8.63 -25.64 12.85
N PRO A 166 8.93 -24.45 13.43
CA PRO A 166 8.10 -23.26 13.26
C PRO A 166 8.05 -22.72 11.82
N LEU A 167 9.11 -22.87 11.03
CA LEU A 167 9.15 -22.40 9.64
C LEU A 167 8.37 -23.32 8.71
N ALA A 168 8.47 -24.64 8.91
CA ALA A 168 7.64 -25.61 8.20
C ALA A 168 6.14 -25.33 8.39
N ARG A 169 5.72 -24.95 9.60
CA ARG A 169 4.33 -24.56 9.91
C ARG A 169 3.87 -23.31 9.16
N LEU A 170 4.76 -22.35 8.87
CA LEU A 170 4.40 -21.15 8.08
C LEU A 170 4.09 -21.51 6.62
N ARG A 171 4.87 -22.42 6.04
CA ARG A 171 4.61 -22.96 4.70
C ARG A 171 3.27 -23.68 4.64
N ASP A 172 2.97 -24.53 5.62
CA ASP A 172 1.68 -25.24 5.68
C ASP A 172 0.49 -24.29 5.88
N THR A 173 0.69 -23.23 6.67
CA THR A 173 -0.30 -22.17 6.84
C THR A 173 -0.57 -21.45 5.51
N ALA A 174 0.48 -21.06 4.77
CA ALA A 174 0.33 -20.42 3.47
C ALA A 174 -0.42 -21.32 2.46
N ASN A 175 -0.15 -22.62 2.46
CA ASN A 175 -0.88 -23.58 1.63
C ASN A 175 -2.36 -23.68 2.03
N SER A 176 -2.64 -23.72 3.33
CA SER A 176 -4.01 -23.73 3.86
C SER A 176 -4.79 -22.48 3.48
N MET A 177 -4.14 -21.31 3.48
CA MET A 177 -4.75 -20.05 3.02
C MET A 177 -5.08 -20.07 1.52
N SER A 178 -4.21 -20.66 0.69
CA SER A 178 -4.51 -20.85 -0.74
C SER A 178 -5.71 -21.77 -0.97
N GLN A 179 -5.82 -22.85 -0.20
CA GLN A 179 -6.97 -23.75 -0.26
C GLN A 179 -8.26 -23.04 0.19
N ALA A 180 -8.21 -22.29 1.29
CA ALA A 180 -9.33 -21.50 1.78
C ALA A 180 -9.79 -20.45 0.74
N ALA A 181 -8.87 -19.76 0.06
CA ALA A 181 -9.22 -18.83 -1.01
C ALA A 181 -9.98 -19.53 -2.16
N CYS A 182 -9.55 -20.74 -2.54
CA CYS A 182 -10.22 -21.55 -3.56
C CYS A 182 -11.66 -21.93 -3.13
N VAL A 183 -11.84 -22.36 -1.88
CA VAL A 183 -13.17 -22.68 -1.32
C VAL A 183 -14.08 -21.46 -1.32
N ILE A 184 -13.57 -20.30 -0.92
CA ILE A 184 -14.33 -19.04 -0.90
C ILE A 184 -14.73 -18.62 -2.32
N LEU A 185 -13.84 -18.76 -3.30
CA LEU A 185 -14.17 -18.48 -4.71
C LEU A 185 -15.28 -19.39 -5.24
N HIS A 186 -15.28 -20.67 -4.87
CA HIS A 186 -16.37 -21.58 -5.23
C HIS A 186 -17.70 -21.15 -4.60
N ALA A 187 -17.70 -20.82 -3.31
CA ALA A 187 -18.89 -20.31 -2.62
C ALA A 187 -19.41 -19.01 -3.25
N ARG A 188 -18.51 -18.09 -3.60
CA ARG A 188 -18.81 -16.85 -4.31
C ARG A 188 -19.50 -17.12 -5.65
N ASN A 189 -18.95 -18.04 -6.44
CA ASN A 189 -19.51 -18.38 -7.75
C ASN A 189 -20.89 -19.02 -7.64
N HIS A 190 -21.13 -19.82 -6.59
CA HIS A 190 -22.46 -20.34 -6.30
C HIS A 190 -23.46 -19.22 -5.95
N ALA A 191 -23.06 -18.30 -5.05
CA ALA A 191 -23.89 -17.17 -4.65
C ALA A 191 -24.23 -16.23 -5.84
N ALA A 192 -23.26 -15.98 -6.72
CA ALA A 192 -23.48 -15.18 -7.94
C ALA A 192 -24.49 -15.82 -8.91
N ARG A 193 -24.48 -17.16 -9.05
CA ARG A 193 -25.43 -17.88 -9.91
C ARG A 193 -26.86 -17.84 -9.37
N ALA A 194 -27.04 -17.90 -8.05
CA ALA A 194 -28.36 -17.81 -7.43
C ALA A 194 -29.03 -16.43 -7.62
N SER A 195 -28.28 -15.39 -8.02
CA SER A 195 -28.79 -14.06 -8.33
C SER A 195 -29.28 -13.91 -9.77
N GLN A 196 -28.96 -14.86 -10.67
CA GLN A 196 -29.49 -14.85 -12.03
C GLN A 196 -30.87 -15.51 -12.03
N PRO A 197 -31.93 -14.83 -12.51
CA PRO A 197 -33.20 -15.50 -12.80
C PRO A 197 -32.90 -16.63 -13.79
N ALA A 198 -33.43 -17.83 -13.52
CA ALA A 198 -33.36 -18.94 -14.46
C ALA A 198 -33.81 -18.42 -15.83
N ALA A 199 -32.90 -18.41 -16.80
CA ALA A 199 -33.24 -18.03 -18.17
C ALA A 199 -34.41 -18.92 -18.58
N LEU A 200 -35.56 -18.28 -18.86
CA LEU A 200 -36.77 -18.94 -19.33
C LEU A 200 -36.37 -19.82 -20.51
N THR A 201 -36.46 -21.13 -20.33
CA THR A 201 -36.34 -22.12 -21.39
C THR A 201 -37.28 -21.68 -22.51
N PRO A 202 -36.80 -21.38 -23.73
CA PRO A 202 -37.71 -21.10 -24.83
C PRO A 202 -38.59 -22.35 -25.04
N PRO A 203 -39.92 -22.20 -25.24
CA PRO A 203 -40.80 -23.34 -25.44
C PRO A 203 -40.32 -24.16 -26.65
N PRO A 204 -40.53 -25.49 -26.64
CA PRO A 204 -40.12 -26.34 -27.76
C PRO A 204 -40.80 -25.83 -29.02
N SER A 205 -39.98 -25.44 -30.01
CA SER A 205 -40.44 -25.01 -31.32
C SER A 205 -41.28 -26.14 -31.93
N SER A 206 -42.58 -25.90 -32.08
CA SER A 206 -43.49 -26.82 -32.75
C SER A 206 -43.02 -27.00 -34.19
N ALA A 207 -42.57 -28.22 -34.51
CA ALA A 207 -42.23 -28.63 -35.86
C ALA A 207 -43.43 -28.40 -36.79
N HIS A 208 -43.31 -27.48 -37.73
CA HIS A 208 -44.21 -27.42 -38.87
C HIS A 208 -43.77 -28.49 -39.90
N PRO A 209 -44.64 -29.43 -40.31
CA PRO A 209 -44.33 -30.33 -41.39
C PRO A 209 -44.50 -29.60 -42.73
N SER A 210 -43.39 -29.34 -43.41
CA SER A 210 -43.36 -28.83 -44.78
C SER A 210 -43.72 -29.97 -45.75
N ALA A 211 -45.00 -30.21 -45.97
CA ALA A 211 -45.46 -30.96 -47.12
C ALA A 211 -45.52 -30.01 -48.33
N PHE A 212 -44.56 -30.10 -49.25
CA PHE A 212 -44.77 -29.66 -50.62
C PHE A 212 -44.16 -30.64 -51.63
N ARG A 213 -45.07 -31.21 -52.42
CA ARG A 213 -44.83 -32.08 -53.57
C ARG A 213 -44.08 -31.32 -54.66
N HIS A 214 -43.15 -32.00 -55.33
CA HIS A 214 -42.85 -31.70 -56.72
C HIS A 214 -43.09 -32.95 -57.58
N ARG A 215 -43.83 -32.70 -58.67
CA ARG A 215 -43.99 -33.53 -59.86
C ARG A 215 -42.68 -33.56 -60.65
#